data_AF-A0A950XLL5-F1
#
_entry.id   AF-A0A950XLL5-F1
#
_cell.length_a   1.000
_cell.length_b   1.000
_cell.length_c   1.000
_cell.angle_alpha   90.00
_cell.angle_beta   90.00
_cell.angle_gamma   90.00
#
_symmetry.space_group_name_H-M   'P 1'
#
loop_
_entity.id
_entity.type
_entity.pdbx_description
1 polymer ?
#
loop_
_entity_poly.entity_id
_entity_poly.type
_entity_poly.pdbx_seq_one_letter_code
_entity_poly.pdbx_strand_id
1 'polypeptide(L)' 'MTADVSDPVRRSHTHWMDTPPQRCTRGHWLLPGHMIVYTIPCSCGEHITWECECSAITYGPALAEGCSLLDGPAQVRE' A
#
# COMPACT_ATOMS: atom_id res chain seq x y z
N MET A 1 30.07 10.59 -22.74
CA MET A 1 29.38 9.72 -21.77
C MET A 1 28.08 10.42 -21.41
N THR A 2 27.03 10.15 -22.17
CA THR A 2 25.68 10.67 -21.93
C THR A 2 24.97 9.70 -21.01
N ALA A 3 24.48 10.22 -19.88
CA ALA A 3 23.83 9.44 -18.84
C ALA A 3 22.69 8.59 -19.41
N ASP A 4 22.77 7.29 -19.17
CA ASP A 4 21.69 6.33 -19.39
C ASP A 4 20.59 6.66 -18.38
N VAL A 5 19.53 7.31 -18.86
CA VAL A 5 18.31 7.50 -18.07
C VAL A 5 17.67 6.13 -17.99
N SER A 6 17.95 5.45 -16.88
CA SER A 6 17.38 4.14 -16.57
C SER A 6 15.85 4.19 -16.68
N ASP A 7 15.36 3.22 -17.44
CA ASP A 7 14.02 2.66 -17.60
C ASP A 7 12.87 3.38 -16.86
N PRO A 8 11.78 3.75 -17.56
CA PRO A 8 10.63 4.37 -16.92
C PRO A 8 10.14 3.45 -15.82
N VAL A 9 10.20 3.93 -14.56
CA VAL A 9 9.47 3.37 -13.41
C VAL A 9 8.15 2.88 -13.97
N ARG A 10 8.03 1.55 -14.05
CA ARG A 10 6.83 0.85 -14.47
C ARG A 10 5.76 1.36 -13.51
N ARG A 11 5.04 2.43 -13.91
CA ARG A 11 3.95 2.98 -13.14
C ARG A 11 2.98 1.83 -13.07
N SER A 12 2.97 1.14 -11.94
CA SER A 12 1.95 0.20 -11.57
C SER A 12 0.65 0.95 -11.71
N HIS A 13 0.00 0.77 -12.86
CA HIS A 13 -1.23 1.44 -13.22
C HIS A 13 -2.24 1.09 -12.14
N THR A 14 -2.40 1.99 -11.18
CA THR A 14 -3.64 2.45 -10.55
C THR A 14 -4.72 1.41 -10.28
N HIS A 15 -4.36 0.16 -9.97
CA HIS A 15 -5.34 -0.88 -9.61
C HIS A 15 -5.83 -0.73 -8.14
N TRP A 16 -5.31 0.26 -7.41
CA TRP A 16 -5.72 0.54 -6.02
C TRP A 16 -7.16 1.04 -5.91
N MET A 17 -7.72 1.59 -6.99
CA MET A 17 -9.14 1.98 -7.07
C MET A 17 -10.06 0.86 -7.56
N ASP A 18 -9.52 -0.19 -8.20
CA ASP A 18 -10.36 -1.17 -8.89
C ASP A 18 -11.14 -2.08 -7.94
N THR A 19 -10.61 -2.39 -6.76
CA THR A 19 -11.36 -3.13 -5.73
C THR A 19 -10.79 -2.87 -4.33
N PRO A 20 -11.04 -1.70 -3.72
CA PRO A 20 -10.70 -1.51 -2.32
C PRO A 20 -11.52 -2.48 -1.46
N PRO A 21 -10.90 -3.11 -0.44
CA PRO A 21 -11.64 -3.93 0.50
C PRO A 21 -12.76 -3.08 1.13
N GLN A 22 -13.98 -3.60 1.10
CA GLN A 22 -15.14 -2.88 1.64
C GLN A 22 -15.18 -2.94 3.18
N ARG A 23 -14.45 -3.89 3.77
CA ARG A 23 -14.42 -4.11 5.22
C ARG A 23 -13.00 -4.34 5.70
N CYS A 24 -12.69 -3.81 6.88
CA CYS A 24 -11.45 -4.14 7.56
C CYS A 24 -11.55 -5.53 8.22
N THR A 25 -10.42 -6.07 8.66
CA THR A 25 -10.32 -7.36 9.38
C THR A 25 -11.17 -7.42 10.65
N ARG A 26 -11.53 -6.25 11.22
CA ARG A 26 -12.42 -6.12 12.38
C ARG A 26 -13.90 -5.98 12.02
N GLY A 27 -14.24 -5.94 10.72
CA GLY A 27 -15.62 -5.87 10.23
C GLY A 27 -16.19 -4.46 10.02
N HIS A 28 -15.43 -3.39 10.28
CA HIS A 28 -15.86 -2.03 9.99
C HIS A 28 -15.82 -1.74 8.49
N TRP A 29 -16.69 -0.85 8.03
CA TRP A 29 -16.72 -0.42 6.63
C TRP A 29 -15.56 0.51 6.32
N LEU A 30 -14.79 0.17 5.29
CA LEU A 30 -13.73 1.00 4.75
C LEU A 30 -14.34 1.96 3.72
N LEU A 31 -15.04 2.98 4.24
CA LEU A 31 -15.68 4.00 3.41
C LEU A 31 -14.66 5.05 2.94
N PRO A 32 -14.85 5.63 1.74
CA PRO A 32 -14.08 6.79 1.32
C PRO A 32 -14.16 7.89 2.39
N GLY A 33 -12.99 8.39 2.86
CA GLY A 33 -12.89 9.39 3.92
C GLY A 33 -12.77 8.83 5.35
N HIS A 34 -13.04 7.54 5.56
CA HIS A 34 -12.88 6.83 6.85
C HIS A 34 -11.74 5.81 6.83
N MET A 35 -10.90 5.89 5.80
CA MET A 35 -9.71 5.06 5.65
C MET A 35 -8.55 5.87 5.09
N ILE A 36 -7.35 5.53 5.52
CA ILE A 36 -6.10 6.02 4.95
C ILE A 36 -5.60 4.96 3.97
N VAL A 37 -5.27 5.39 2.75
CA VAL A 37 -4.72 4.51 1.71
C VAL A 37 -3.32 4.96 1.37
N TYR A 38 -2.35 4.06 1.46
CA TYR A 38 -0.96 4.33 1.11
C TYR A 38 -0.29 3.10 0.52
N THR A 39 0.73 3.29 -0.30
CA THR A 39 1.54 2.20 -0.83
C THR A 39 2.75 1.97 0.08
N ILE A 40 3.02 0.72 0.43
CA ILE A 40 4.20 0.29 1.17
C ILE A 40 5.11 -0.57 0.28
N PRO A 41 6.42 -0.28 0.22
CA PRO A 41 7.35 -1.13 -0.52
C PRO A 41 7.51 -2.51 0.14
N CYS A 42 7.64 -3.54 -0.70
CA CYS A 42 7.79 -4.94 -0.31
C CYS A 42 8.99 -5.55 -1.02
N SER A 43 9.61 -6.57 -0.44
CA SER A 43 10.56 -7.44 -1.15
C SER A 43 10.00 -8.01 -2.47
N CYS A 44 8.67 -8.14 -2.54
CA CYS A 44 7.90 -8.63 -3.66
C CYS A 44 7.47 -7.55 -4.68
N GLY A 45 7.78 -6.27 -4.42
CA GLY A 45 7.33 -5.12 -5.20
C GLY A 45 6.71 -4.06 -4.31
N GLU A 46 5.39 -3.90 -4.38
CA GLU A 46 4.64 -2.93 -3.60
C GLU A 46 3.29 -3.51 -3.16
N HIS A 47 2.83 -3.12 -1.97
CA HIS A 47 1.49 -3.41 -1.50
C HIS A 47 0.75 -2.10 -1.25
N ILE A 48 -0.54 -2.11 -1.54
CA ILE A 48 -1.45 -1.06 -1.10
C ILE A 48 -1.93 -1.43 0.30
N THR A 49 -1.90 -0.45 1.18
CA THR A 49 -2.31 -0.56 2.56
C THR A 49 -3.55 0.30 2.76
N TRP A 50 -4.62 -0.32 3.25
CA TRP A 50 -5.83 0.37 3.71
C TRP A 50 -5.89 0.28 5.23
N GLU A 51 -5.77 1.43 5.87
CA GLU A 51 -5.89 1.58 7.31
C GLU A 51 -7.27 2.15 7.65
N CYS A 52 -8.03 1.40 8.44
CA CYS A 52 -9.32 1.82 8.96
C CYS A 52 -9.15 2.81 10.11
N GLU A 53 -10.16 3.64 10.37
CA GLU A 53 -10.24 4.48 11.58
C GLU A 53 -10.03 3.71 12.90
N CYS A 54 -10.34 2.40 12.92
CA CYS A 54 -10.12 1.53 14.07
C CYS A 54 -8.68 0.97 14.17
N SER A 55 -7.75 1.52 13.38
CA SER A 55 -6.35 1.10 13.21
C SER A 55 -6.17 -0.33 12.68
N ALA A 56 -7.23 -0.91 12.10
CA ALA A 56 -7.13 -2.19 11.40
C ALA A 56 -6.54 -1.98 10.01
N ILE A 57 -5.48 -2.71 9.71
CA ILE A 57 -4.74 -2.61 8.45
C ILE A 57 -5.10 -3.79 7.55
N THR A 58 -5.34 -3.51 6.28
CA THR A 58 -5.57 -4.51 5.23
C THR A 58 -4.61 -4.24 4.07
N TYR A 59 -4.01 -5.29 3.51
CA TYR A 59 -3.04 -5.18 2.42
C TYR A 59 -3.59 -5.76 1.11
N GLY A 60 -3.25 -5.12 0.00
CA GLY A 60 -3.62 -5.52 -1.35
C GLY A 60 -2.45 -5.41 -2.31
N PRO A 61 -2.03 -6.50 -2.96
CA PRO A 61 -2.43 -7.89 -2.71
C PRO A 61 -2.17 -8.32 -1.25
N ALA A 62 -2.85 -9.38 -0.79
CA ALA A 62 -2.63 -9.91 0.57
C ALA A 62 -1.16 -10.31 0.75
N LEU A 63 -0.61 -10.06 1.94
CA LEU A 63 0.76 -10.47 2.26
C LEU A 63 0.83 -12.00 2.25
N ALA A 64 1.71 -12.54 1.42
CA ALA A 64 2.01 -13.97 1.41
C ALA A 64 3.13 -14.28 2.42
N GLU A 65 3.28 -15.57 2.76
CA GLU A 65 4.42 -16.03 3.55
C GLU A 65 5.73 -15.69 2.81
N GLY A 66 6.61 -14.91 3.46
CA GLY A 66 7.85 -14.40 2.86
C GLY A 66 7.78 -12.96 2.30
N CYS A 67 6.62 -12.31 2.32
CA CYS A 67 6.53 -10.86 2.11
C CYS A 67 7.23 -10.13 3.26
N SER A 68 8.25 -9.36 2.94
CA SER A 68 8.90 -8.45 3.89
C SER A 68 8.51 -7.03 3.52
N LEU A 69 7.60 -6.48 4.31
CA LEU A 69 7.31 -5.05 4.26
C LEU A 69 8.57 -4.32 4.68
N LEU A 70 9.03 -3.41 3.83
CA LEU A 70 10.13 -2.52 4.15
C LEU A 70 9.52 -1.39 4.98
N ASP A 71 9.28 -1.66 6.27
CA ASP A 71 8.80 -0.67 7.22
C ASP A 71 9.67 0.61 7.14
N GLY A 72 9.10 1.81 7.23
CA GLY A 72 7.86 2.11 7.91
C GLY A 72 7.16 3.38 7.42
N PRO A 73 6.14 3.85 8.16
CA PRO A 73 5.63 5.20 7.97
C PRO A 73 6.83 6.14 7.98
N ALA A 74 6.89 7.07 7.03
CA ALA A 74 7.84 8.16 7.13
C ALA A 74 7.63 8.82 8.50
N GLN A 75 8.48 8.49 9.46
CA GLN A 75 8.57 9.20 10.72
C GLN A 75 9.01 10.59 10.31
N VAL A 76 8.05 11.51 10.22
CA VAL A 76 8.32 12.94 10.11
C VAL A 76 9.06 13.31 11.39
N ARG A 77 10.39 13.30 11.32
CA ARG A 77 11.23 13.94 12.34
C ARG A 77 11.06 15.44 12.13
N GLU A 78 10.47 16.08 13.13
CA GLU A 78 10.41 17.53 13.32
C GLU A 78 11.80 18.17 13.45
#